data_AF-A0A368FFG9-F1
#
_entry.id   AF-A0A368FFG9-F1
#
_cell.length_a   1.000
_cell.length_b   1.000
_cell.length_c   1.000
_cell.angle_alpha   90.00
_cell.angle_beta   90.00
_cell.angle_gamma   90.00
#
_symmetry.space_group_name_H-M   'P 1'
#
loop_
_entity.id
_entity.type
_entity.pdbx_description
1 polymer ?
#
loop_
_entity_poly.entity_id
_entity_poly.type
_entity_poly.pdbx_seq_one_letter_code
_entity_poly.pdbx_strand_id
1 'polypeptide(L)'
;LYSFRFGAPDITRWVIHPDDYVPTFERPWTNDELSKATERAHDYHQALMNNKFFHLRRPNIKRIPDEEWTFFPGDLVQVMVGKDKGRQGTVMSISRDTNEVLVEGMHCKLGVEVEGVKKLGIDETLRWKEQPLSVEKEQVKLVDPNDNEPCEAKWTLNTAGNEYIRISERSGFEIPIPSQAKVTYDYLQPEKYIEVEDKDTPPNLVLERTYVPKLASFEDEISEEMGIKDPRPLKPTYWY
;
A
#
# COMPACT_ATOMS: atom_id res chain seq x y z
N LEU A 1 17.76 -9.85 -18.98
CA LEU A 1 18.02 -10.30 -17.60
C LEU A 1 19.29 -11.15 -17.62
N TYR A 2 20.42 -10.54 -17.24
CA TYR A 2 21.70 -11.22 -17.04
C TYR A 2 21.97 -11.11 -15.54
N SER A 3 21.57 -12.12 -14.76
CA SER A 3 21.83 -12.16 -13.32
C SER A 3 23.08 -13.01 -13.03
N PHE A 4 23.84 -12.64 -11.99
CA PHE A 4 24.91 -13.45 -11.38
C PHE A 4 26.10 -13.93 -12.25
N ARG A 5 26.46 -13.26 -13.35
CA ARG A 5 27.79 -13.50 -13.96
C ARG A 5 28.88 -12.70 -13.23
N PHE A 6 29.85 -13.41 -12.65
CA PHE A 6 31.08 -12.87 -12.03
C PHE A 6 30.95 -12.09 -10.70
N GLY A 7 29.92 -12.36 -9.89
CA GLY A 7 29.78 -11.70 -8.58
C GLY A 7 29.45 -10.20 -8.67
N ALA A 8 29.12 -9.70 -9.86
CA ALA A 8 28.54 -8.37 -10.01
C ALA A 8 27.09 -8.40 -9.50
N PRO A 9 26.66 -7.41 -8.71
CA PRO A 9 25.27 -7.29 -8.31
C PRO A 9 24.38 -7.16 -9.54
N ASP A 10 23.15 -7.65 -9.43
CA ASP A 10 22.17 -7.56 -10.51
C ASP A 10 22.05 -6.11 -10.99
N ILE A 11 22.11 -5.91 -12.30
CA ILE A 11 21.82 -4.60 -12.90
C ILE A 11 20.30 -4.39 -12.82
N THR A 12 19.84 -3.91 -11.67
CA THR A 12 18.49 -3.38 -11.48
C THR A 12 18.39 -2.07 -12.24
N ARG A 13 17.78 -2.13 -13.43
CA ARG A 13 17.34 -0.93 -14.15
C ARG A 13 16.01 -0.51 -13.59
N TRP A 14 16.03 0.52 -12.76
CA TRP A 14 14.81 1.15 -12.31
C TRP A 14 14.17 1.91 -13.47
N VAL A 15 12.85 1.79 -13.60
CA VAL A 15 12.08 2.66 -14.50
C VAL A 15 12.18 4.12 -14.00
N ILE A 16 12.26 4.34 -12.69
CA ILE A 16 12.52 5.65 -12.06
C ILE A 16 13.65 5.50 -11.05
N HIS A 17 14.61 6.42 -11.02
CA HIS A 17 15.65 6.43 -9.98
C HIS A 17 15.01 6.47 -8.57
N PRO A 18 15.48 5.67 -7.57
CA PRO A 18 14.86 5.61 -6.24
C PRO A 18 14.65 6.98 -5.58
N ASP A 19 15.66 7.86 -5.59
CA ASP A 19 15.58 9.23 -5.05
C ASP A 19 14.63 10.18 -5.82
N ASP A 20 14.09 9.76 -6.96
CA ASP A 20 13.21 10.56 -7.82
C ASP A 20 11.77 10.06 -7.83
N TYR A 21 11.49 9.00 -7.07
CA TYR A 21 10.14 8.53 -6.83
C TYR A 21 9.35 9.60 -6.06
N VAL A 22 8.16 9.89 -6.56
CA VAL A 22 7.19 10.77 -5.90
C VAL A 22 5.95 9.92 -5.67
N PRO A 23 5.56 9.69 -4.40
CA PRO A 23 4.36 8.92 -4.11
C PRO A 23 3.13 9.62 -4.67
N THR A 24 2.22 8.84 -5.24
CA THR A 24 0.93 9.31 -5.76
C THR A 24 -0.20 8.41 -5.26
N PHE A 25 -1.44 8.91 -5.31
CA PHE A 25 -2.63 8.13 -4.94
C PHE A 25 -2.98 7.05 -5.98
N GLU A 26 -2.47 7.20 -7.20
CA GLU A 26 -2.64 6.22 -8.26
C GLU A 26 -1.55 5.16 -8.19
N ARG A 27 -1.85 3.98 -8.75
CA ARG A 27 -0.90 2.87 -8.75
C ARG A 27 0.20 3.16 -9.78
N PRO A 28 1.49 2.86 -9.52
CA PRO A 28 2.57 3.19 -10.44
C PRO A 28 2.46 2.62 -11.87
N TRP A 29 1.63 1.59 -12.06
CA TRP A 29 1.38 0.94 -13.35
C TRP A 29 0.12 1.43 -14.07
N THR A 30 -0.61 2.42 -13.53
CA THR A 30 -1.65 3.10 -14.30
C THR A 30 -1.01 3.84 -15.47
N ASN A 31 -1.68 3.86 -16.63
CA ASN A 31 -1.10 4.45 -17.85
C ASN A 31 -0.59 5.88 -17.66
N ASP A 32 -1.28 6.70 -16.87
CA ASP A 32 -0.90 8.10 -16.61
C ASP A 32 0.37 8.21 -15.75
N GLU A 33 0.43 7.50 -14.62
CA GLU A 33 1.64 7.47 -13.80
C GLU A 33 2.82 6.80 -14.51
N LEU A 34 2.56 5.73 -15.27
CA LEU A 34 3.58 5.04 -16.05
C LEU A 34 4.14 5.90 -17.18
N SER A 35 3.29 6.69 -17.87
CA SER A 35 3.75 7.60 -18.92
C SER A 35 4.63 8.71 -18.33
N LYS A 36 4.17 9.38 -17.25
CA LYS A 36 4.96 10.39 -16.52
C LYS A 36 6.29 9.83 -16.03
N ALA A 37 6.28 8.61 -15.48
CA ALA A 37 7.47 7.91 -15.03
C ALA A 37 8.45 7.66 -16.19
N THR A 38 7.95 7.17 -17.31
CA THR A 38 8.76 6.83 -18.50
C THR A 38 9.34 8.07 -19.16
N GLU A 39 8.56 9.14 -19.30
CA GLU A 39 9.03 10.44 -19.82
C GLU A 39 10.15 10.99 -18.94
N ARG A 40 9.95 10.98 -17.62
CA ARG A 40 10.96 11.47 -16.68
C ARG A 40 12.23 10.62 -16.69
N ALA A 41 12.09 9.31 -16.82
CA ALA A 41 13.22 8.40 -16.97
C ALA A 41 14.00 8.66 -18.27
N HIS A 42 13.28 8.97 -19.36
CA HIS A 42 13.88 9.36 -20.63
C HIS A 42 14.70 10.63 -20.47
N ASP A 43 14.14 11.67 -19.84
CA ASP A 43 14.84 12.93 -19.60
C ASP A 43 16.09 12.74 -18.72
N TYR A 44 15.99 11.91 -17.68
CA TYR A 44 17.12 11.56 -16.82
C TYR A 44 18.24 10.88 -17.63
N HIS A 45 17.91 9.86 -18.42
CA HIS A 45 18.89 9.17 -19.24
C HIS A 45 19.48 10.08 -20.33
N GLN A 46 18.67 10.94 -20.93
CA GLN A 46 19.13 11.90 -21.93
C GLN A 46 20.10 12.93 -21.31
N ALA A 47 19.82 13.40 -20.10
CA ALA A 47 20.74 14.28 -19.37
C ALA A 47 22.05 13.57 -19.05
N LEU A 48 21.99 12.31 -18.60
CA LEU A 48 23.17 11.49 -18.31
C LEU A 48 24.04 11.27 -19.55
N MET A 49 23.44 10.95 -20.70
CA MET A 49 24.16 10.79 -21.99
C MET A 49 24.80 12.10 -22.45
N ASN A 50 24.20 13.24 -22.13
CA ASN A 50 24.71 14.56 -22.47
C ASN A 50 25.66 15.14 -21.40
N ASN A 51 26.05 14.36 -20.37
CA ASN A 51 26.82 14.82 -19.21
C ASN A 51 26.24 16.09 -18.55
N LYS A 52 24.90 16.21 -18.52
CA LYS A 52 24.16 17.31 -17.88
C LYS A 52 23.66 16.87 -16.51
N PHE A 53 23.62 17.82 -15.57
CA PHE A 53 22.99 17.60 -14.27
C PHE A 53 21.48 17.48 -14.42
N PHE A 54 20.88 16.48 -13.76
CA PHE A 54 19.44 16.28 -13.70
C PHE A 54 18.95 16.43 -12.26
N HIS A 55 17.94 17.28 -12.04
CA HIS A 55 17.41 17.52 -10.70
C HIS A 55 16.39 16.45 -10.31
N LEU A 56 16.77 15.62 -9.33
CA LEU A 56 15.89 14.62 -8.72
C LEU A 56 14.92 15.32 -7.77
N ARG A 57 13.64 14.90 -7.75
CA ARG A 57 12.57 15.58 -6.99
C ARG A 57 12.71 15.46 -5.48
N ARG A 58 13.37 14.40 -4.97
CA ARG A 58 13.63 14.14 -3.53
C ARG A 58 12.56 14.77 -2.62
N PRO A 59 11.32 14.24 -2.60
CA PRO A 59 10.27 14.81 -1.78
C PRO A 59 10.70 14.78 -0.30
N ASN A 60 10.75 15.95 0.34
CA ASN A 60 11.06 16.06 1.76
C ASN A 60 9.77 15.89 2.56
N ILE A 61 9.27 14.66 2.63
CA ILE A 61 8.08 14.31 3.40
C ILE A 61 8.51 13.37 4.52
N LYS A 62 8.19 13.76 5.76
CA LYS A 62 8.42 12.90 6.93
C LYS A 62 7.17 12.08 7.17
N ARG A 63 7.20 10.82 6.73
CA ARG A 63 6.12 9.86 6.97
C ARG A 63 5.85 9.74 8.48
N ILE A 64 4.59 9.89 8.88
CA ILE A 64 4.15 9.67 10.26
C ILE A 64 4.36 8.19 10.59
N PRO A 65 4.98 7.83 11.73
CA PRO A 65 5.16 6.44 12.16
C PRO A 65 3.86 5.63 12.14
N ASP A 66 3.96 4.34 11.88
CA ASP A 66 2.77 3.46 11.80
C ASP A 66 2.04 3.32 13.14
N GLU A 67 2.76 3.45 14.25
CA GLU A 67 2.23 3.41 15.61
C GLU A 67 1.42 4.67 15.98
N GLU A 68 1.65 5.79 15.30
CA GLU A 68 0.97 7.07 15.56
C GLU A 68 -0.21 7.31 14.62
N TRP A 69 -0.24 6.60 13.48
CA TRP A 69 -1.26 6.84 12.46
C TRP A 69 -2.61 6.27 12.86
N THR A 70 -3.63 7.12 12.80
CA THR A 70 -4.98 6.77 13.29
C THR A 70 -6.07 6.83 12.23
N PHE A 71 -5.79 7.11 10.95
CA PHE A 71 -6.84 7.20 9.91
C PHE A 71 -6.93 5.92 9.07
N PHE A 72 -8.12 5.48 8.73
CA PHE A 72 -8.35 4.31 7.88
C PHE A 72 -9.42 4.58 6.80
N PRO A 73 -9.38 3.87 5.67
CA PRO A 73 -10.46 3.93 4.68
C PRO A 73 -11.80 3.58 5.33
N GLY A 74 -12.80 4.42 5.09
CA GLY A 74 -14.13 4.31 5.70
C GLY A 74 -14.33 5.12 6.98
N ASP A 75 -13.30 5.78 7.52
CA ASP A 75 -13.48 6.63 8.71
C ASP A 75 -14.29 7.88 8.37
N LEU A 76 -15.12 8.31 9.33
CA LEU A 76 -15.81 9.59 9.27
C LEU A 76 -14.86 10.70 9.74
N VAL A 77 -14.66 11.70 8.89
CA VAL A 77 -13.73 12.81 9.14
C VAL A 77 -14.39 14.15 8.86
N GLN A 78 -13.91 15.19 9.55
CA GLN A 78 -14.31 16.57 9.34
C GLN A 78 -13.18 17.38 8.72
N VAL A 79 -13.51 18.14 7.69
CA VAL A 79 -12.57 19.06 7.04
C VAL A 79 -12.42 20.31 7.90
N MET A 80 -11.17 20.69 8.22
CA MET A 80 -10.87 21.80 9.14
C MET A 80 -10.53 23.11 8.44
N VAL A 81 -10.22 23.06 7.13
CA VAL A 81 -9.74 24.20 6.34
C VAL A 81 -10.37 24.25 4.95
N GLY A 82 -10.25 25.38 4.27
CA GLY A 82 -10.70 25.54 2.88
C GLY A 82 -12.21 25.72 2.73
N LYS A 83 -12.70 25.52 1.49
CA LYS A 83 -14.10 25.76 1.11
C LYS A 83 -15.09 24.85 1.85
N ASP A 84 -14.68 23.62 2.11
CA ASP A 84 -15.51 22.58 2.71
C ASP A 84 -15.33 22.50 4.24
N LYS A 85 -14.74 23.52 4.86
CA LYS A 85 -14.53 23.57 6.31
C LYS A 85 -15.84 23.33 7.07
N GLY A 86 -15.78 22.43 8.06
CA GLY A 86 -16.91 22.03 8.89
C GLY A 86 -17.79 20.94 8.29
N ARG A 87 -17.59 20.59 7.00
CA ARG A 87 -18.29 19.46 6.40
C ARG A 87 -17.63 18.15 6.81
N GLN A 88 -18.44 17.12 6.99
CA GLN A 88 -18.01 15.76 7.32
C GLN A 88 -18.17 14.85 6.11
N GLY A 89 -17.24 13.92 5.93
CA GLY A 89 -17.23 12.97 4.84
C GLY A 89 -16.43 11.72 5.19
N THR A 90 -16.51 10.71 4.33
CA THR A 90 -15.85 9.42 4.54
C THR A 90 -14.50 9.40 3.85
N VAL A 91 -13.48 8.85 4.51
CA VAL A 91 -12.16 8.65 3.90
C VAL A 91 -12.25 7.57 2.83
N MET A 92 -11.90 7.91 1.59
CA MET A 92 -11.87 6.99 0.45
C MET A 92 -10.55 6.21 0.37
N SER A 93 -9.44 6.95 0.43
CA SER A 93 -8.11 6.38 0.29
C SER A 93 -7.09 7.22 1.05
N ILE A 94 -5.96 6.58 1.34
CA ILE A 94 -4.92 7.11 2.20
C ILE A 94 -3.57 6.93 1.51
N SER A 95 -2.77 7.99 1.53
CA SER A 95 -1.36 7.94 1.17
C SER A 95 -0.53 8.07 2.44
N ARG A 96 0.07 6.95 2.87
CA ARG A 96 0.97 6.91 4.03
C ARG A 96 2.30 7.61 3.74
N ASP A 97 2.72 7.67 2.49
CA ASP A 97 3.98 8.31 2.11
C ASP A 97 3.87 9.83 2.06
N THR A 98 2.67 10.37 1.78
CA THR A 98 2.43 11.83 1.75
C THR A 98 1.70 12.36 2.99
N ASN A 99 1.30 11.49 3.93
CA ASN A 99 0.46 11.82 5.10
C ASN A 99 -0.87 12.49 4.71
N GLU A 100 -1.46 12.06 3.60
CA GLU A 100 -2.66 12.67 3.02
C GLU A 100 -3.80 11.66 2.90
N VAL A 101 -5.02 12.18 2.92
CA VAL A 101 -6.25 11.40 2.73
C VAL A 101 -7.13 12.04 1.67
N LEU A 102 -7.84 11.20 0.91
CA LEU A 102 -8.93 11.63 0.03
C LEU A 102 -10.26 11.40 0.75
N VAL A 103 -11.11 12.41 0.76
CA VAL A 103 -12.41 12.39 1.43
C VAL A 103 -13.51 12.55 0.38
N GLU A 104 -14.50 11.66 0.42
CA GLU A 104 -15.57 11.58 -0.56
C GLU A 104 -16.31 12.91 -0.73
N GLY A 105 -16.31 13.46 -1.96
CA GLY A 105 -17.04 14.69 -2.29
C GLY A 105 -16.54 15.96 -1.59
N MET A 106 -15.32 15.94 -1.03
CA MET A 106 -14.69 17.06 -0.34
C MET A 106 -13.39 17.49 -1.02
N HIS A 107 -13.05 18.77 -0.88
CA HIS A 107 -11.86 19.37 -1.47
C HIS A 107 -11.77 19.09 -2.98
N CYS A 108 -12.89 19.12 -3.68
CA CYS A 108 -12.94 18.75 -5.09
C CYS A 108 -12.49 19.89 -6.02
N LYS A 109 -11.78 19.53 -7.08
CA LYS A 109 -11.49 20.40 -8.22
C LYS A 109 -12.24 19.90 -9.46
N LEU A 110 -12.82 20.81 -10.22
CA LEU A 110 -13.43 20.47 -11.50
C LEU A 110 -12.33 20.19 -12.51
N GLY A 111 -12.31 18.99 -13.08
CA GLY A 111 -11.36 18.57 -14.10
C GLY A 111 -12.07 17.99 -15.31
N VAL A 112 -11.38 17.95 -16.44
CA VAL A 112 -11.83 17.22 -17.63
C VAL A 112 -11.52 15.74 -17.42
N GLU A 113 -12.46 14.85 -17.75
CA GLU A 113 -12.28 13.41 -17.54
C GLU A 113 -11.25 12.81 -18.51
N VAL A 114 -11.26 13.26 -19.76
CA VAL A 114 -10.31 12.83 -20.79
C VAL A 114 -9.71 14.07 -21.46
N GLU A 115 -8.40 14.24 -21.31
CA GLU A 115 -7.68 15.36 -21.90
C GLU A 115 -7.60 15.23 -23.42
N GLY A 116 -7.77 16.35 -24.15
CA GLY A 116 -7.60 16.38 -25.61
C GLY A 116 -8.84 15.97 -26.43
N VAL A 117 -9.94 15.58 -25.80
CA VAL A 117 -11.21 15.20 -26.47
C VAL A 117 -11.79 16.34 -27.31
N LYS A 118 -11.62 17.58 -26.86
CA LYS A 118 -11.98 18.78 -27.62
C LYS A 118 -11.24 18.91 -28.95
N LYS A 119 -9.99 18.43 -29.02
CA LYS A 119 -9.20 18.40 -30.28
C LYS A 119 -9.73 17.36 -31.28
N LEU A 120 -10.52 16.40 -30.79
CA LEU A 120 -11.19 15.37 -31.57
C LEU A 120 -12.64 15.75 -31.93
N GLY A 121 -13.10 16.97 -31.58
CA GLY A 121 -14.43 17.47 -31.89
C GLY A 121 -15.54 16.90 -31.00
N ILE A 122 -15.19 16.30 -29.86
CA ILE A 122 -16.13 15.75 -28.88
C ILE A 122 -16.20 16.71 -27.68
N ASP A 123 -17.40 16.86 -27.11
CA ASP A 123 -17.62 17.72 -25.94
C ASP A 123 -16.89 17.22 -24.69
N GLU A 124 -16.34 18.15 -23.92
CA GLU A 124 -15.60 17.85 -22.70
C GLU A 124 -16.56 17.41 -21.59
N THR A 125 -16.37 16.18 -21.10
CA THR A 125 -17.07 15.73 -19.89
C THR A 125 -16.29 16.23 -18.67
N LEU A 126 -16.97 17.04 -17.85
CA LEU A 126 -16.41 17.60 -16.62
C LEU A 126 -16.77 16.71 -15.43
N ARG A 127 -15.78 16.45 -14.58
CA ARG A 127 -15.94 15.64 -13.38
C ARG A 127 -15.26 16.32 -12.20
N TRP A 128 -15.91 16.27 -11.04
CA TRP A 128 -15.29 16.64 -9.78
C TRP A 128 -14.30 15.56 -9.38
N LYS A 129 -13.03 15.95 -9.19
CA LYS A 129 -11.97 15.10 -8.68
C LYS A 129 -11.60 15.59 -7.28
N GLU A 130 -11.70 14.72 -6.29
CA GLU A 130 -11.24 14.95 -4.92
C GLU A 130 -9.75 15.32 -4.92
N GLN A 131 -9.34 16.17 -3.99
CA GLN A 131 -7.94 16.54 -3.78
C GLN A 131 -7.49 16.14 -2.37
N PRO A 132 -6.21 15.80 -2.20
CA PRO A 132 -5.69 15.35 -0.91
C PRO A 132 -5.84 16.41 0.18
N LEU A 133 -6.14 15.94 1.39
CA LEU A 133 -6.10 16.72 2.62
C LEU A 133 -4.99 16.15 3.50
N SER A 134 -4.10 17.02 3.98
CA SER A 134 -2.96 16.65 4.80
C SER A 134 -3.36 16.44 6.26
N VAL A 135 -3.06 15.25 6.78
CA VAL A 135 -3.25 14.90 8.19
C VAL A 135 -2.21 15.61 9.06
N GLU A 136 -0.95 15.63 8.62
CA GLU A 136 0.15 16.28 9.33
C GLU A 136 -0.09 17.78 9.57
N LYS A 137 -0.75 18.46 8.62
CA LYS A 137 -1.10 19.88 8.71
C LYS A 137 -2.48 20.14 9.34
N GLU A 138 -3.07 19.14 9.98
CA GLU A 138 -4.39 19.19 10.62
C GLU A 138 -5.51 19.73 9.70
N GLN A 139 -5.46 19.42 8.40
CA GLN A 139 -6.50 19.86 7.45
C GLN A 139 -7.80 19.05 7.59
N VAL A 140 -7.71 17.92 8.29
CA VAL A 140 -8.77 16.95 8.52
C VAL A 140 -8.61 16.36 9.92
N LYS A 141 -9.72 16.12 10.62
CA LYS A 141 -9.75 15.44 11.92
C LYS A 141 -10.78 14.32 11.91
N LEU A 142 -10.57 13.28 12.72
CA LEU A 142 -11.56 12.23 12.93
C LEU A 142 -12.80 12.81 13.61
N VAL A 143 -13.95 12.21 13.39
CA VAL A 143 -15.20 12.58 14.06
C VAL A 143 -15.46 11.58 15.19
N ASP A 144 -15.75 12.11 16.36
CA ASP A 144 -16.08 11.30 17.53
C ASP A 144 -17.49 10.70 17.37
N PRO A 145 -17.65 9.37 17.43
CA PRO A 145 -18.96 8.74 17.23
C PRO A 145 -19.95 9.02 18.37
N ASN A 146 -19.50 9.51 19.53
CA ASN A 146 -20.39 9.83 20.66
C ASN A 146 -21.15 11.15 20.47
N ASP A 147 -20.50 12.19 19.94
CA ASP A 147 -21.10 13.54 19.81
C ASP A 147 -20.99 14.16 18.41
N ASN A 148 -20.38 13.46 17.45
CA ASN A 148 -20.14 13.91 16.08
C ASN A 148 -19.30 15.18 15.96
N GLU A 149 -18.49 15.50 16.97
CA GLU A 149 -17.56 16.63 16.92
C GLU A 149 -16.15 16.17 16.51
N PRO A 150 -15.32 17.04 15.91
CA PRO A 150 -13.97 16.69 15.51
C PRO A 150 -13.11 16.37 16.75
N CYS A 151 -12.32 15.30 16.65
CA CYS A 151 -11.47 14.81 17.73
C CYS A 151 -10.09 14.35 17.22
N GLU A 152 -9.15 14.31 18.15
CA GLU A 152 -7.87 13.65 17.99
C GLU A 152 -7.96 12.26 18.60
N ALA A 153 -7.45 11.26 17.89
CA ALA A 153 -7.44 9.89 18.31
C ALA A 153 -6.03 9.48 18.71
N LYS A 154 -5.92 8.65 19.75
CA LYS A 154 -4.66 7.99 20.12
C LYS A 154 -4.87 6.49 20.25
N TRP A 155 -3.80 5.73 20.03
CA TRP A 155 -3.79 4.31 20.33
C TRP A 155 -3.63 4.06 21.82
N THR A 156 -4.48 3.21 22.37
CA THR A 156 -4.47 2.78 23.77
C THR A 156 -4.72 1.29 23.86
N LEU A 157 -4.04 0.62 24.77
CA LEU A 157 -4.31 -0.78 25.05
C LEU A 157 -5.69 -0.92 25.70
N ASN A 158 -6.49 -1.87 25.21
CA ASN A 158 -7.80 -2.16 25.76
C ASN A 158 -7.70 -2.68 27.22
N THR A 159 -8.83 -2.69 27.94
CA THR A 159 -8.88 -3.13 29.35
C THR A 159 -8.44 -4.59 29.52
N ALA A 160 -8.61 -5.43 28.50
CA ALA A 160 -8.18 -6.82 28.50
C ALA A 160 -6.66 -6.99 28.34
N GLY A 161 -5.94 -5.97 27.86
CA GLY A 161 -4.51 -6.02 27.63
C GLY A 161 -4.08 -6.71 26.33
N ASN A 162 -5.02 -6.97 25.41
CA ASN A 162 -4.80 -7.84 24.26
C ASN A 162 -4.70 -7.08 22.93
N GLU A 163 -5.37 -5.93 22.81
CA GLU A 163 -5.50 -5.21 21.54
C GLU A 163 -5.39 -3.70 21.75
N TYR A 164 -4.81 -3.02 20.77
CA TYR A 164 -4.80 -1.56 20.72
C TYR A 164 -6.07 -1.05 20.05
N ILE A 165 -6.77 -0.16 20.75
CA ILE A 165 -7.96 0.53 20.28
C ILE A 165 -7.67 2.02 20.13
N ARG A 166 -8.33 2.67 19.17
CA ARG A 166 -8.28 4.13 19.01
C ARG A 166 -9.27 4.75 19.98
N ILE A 167 -8.82 5.69 20.80
CA ILE A 167 -9.67 6.44 21.71
C ILE A 167 -9.60 7.93 21.38
N SER A 168 -10.76 8.59 21.35
CA SER A 168 -10.87 10.04 21.30
C SER A 168 -10.28 10.66 22.56
N GLU A 169 -9.28 11.53 22.42
CA GLU A 169 -8.63 12.16 23.58
C GLU A 169 -9.58 13.03 24.41
N ARG A 170 -10.60 13.58 23.75
CA ARG A 170 -11.55 14.51 24.36
C ARG A 170 -12.66 13.80 25.13
N SER A 171 -13.30 12.79 24.52
CA SER A 171 -14.45 12.11 25.14
C SER A 171 -14.07 10.81 25.85
N GLY A 172 -12.88 10.26 25.55
CA GLY A 172 -12.49 8.92 25.98
C GLY A 172 -13.25 7.80 25.26
N PHE A 173 -14.04 8.11 24.23
CA PHE A 173 -14.82 7.12 23.50
C PHE A 173 -13.98 6.37 22.46
N GLU A 174 -14.30 5.10 22.26
CA GLU A 174 -13.62 4.23 21.29
C GLU A 174 -14.04 4.56 19.85
N ILE A 175 -13.07 4.76 18.96
CA ILE A 175 -13.29 4.99 17.53
C ILE A 175 -13.03 3.67 16.79
N PRO A 176 -14.08 2.92 16.42
CA PRO A 176 -13.93 1.59 15.83
C PRO A 176 -13.27 1.65 14.46
N ILE A 177 -12.49 0.64 14.10
CA ILE A 177 -11.89 0.53 12.76
C ILE A 177 -12.98 0.15 11.74
N PRO A 178 -13.18 0.93 10.66
CA PRO A 178 -14.20 0.64 9.65
C PRO A 178 -13.98 -0.69 8.95
N SER A 179 -15.07 -1.32 8.49
CA SER A 179 -15.01 -2.58 7.75
C SER A 179 -14.27 -2.46 6.40
N GLN A 180 -14.29 -1.27 5.79
CA GLN A 180 -13.54 -0.96 4.56
C GLN A 180 -12.02 -1.07 4.76
N ALA A 181 -11.53 -0.78 5.95
CA ALA A 181 -10.11 -0.91 6.27
C ALA A 181 -9.63 -2.36 6.33
N LYS A 182 -10.54 -3.32 6.56
CA LYS A 182 -10.24 -4.76 6.62
C LYS A 182 -10.25 -5.44 5.25
N VAL A 183 -10.63 -4.70 4.20
CA VAL A 183 -10.73 -5.23 2.84
C VAL A 183 -9.33 -5.52 2.31
N THR A 184 -9.13 -6.70 1.74
CA THR A 184 -7.84 -7.08 1.15
C THR A 184 -7.61 -6.35 -0.17
N TYR A 185 -6.38 -6.43 -0.69
CA TYR A 185 -6.02 -5.86 -2.00
C TYR A 185 -6.95 -6.31 -3.15
N ASP A 186 -7.53 -7.52 -3.03
CA ASP A 186 -8.45 -8.11 -4.01
C ASP A 186 -9.92 -7.71 -3.78
N TYR A 187 -10.16 -6.72 -2.91
CA TYR A 187 -11.49 -6.22 -2.54
C TYR A 187 -12.39 -7.28 -1.89
N LEU A 188 -11.79 -8.32 -1.31
CA LEU A 188 -12.47 -9.44 -0.66
C LEU A 188 -12.41 -9.28 0.86
N GLN A 189 -13.49 -9.70 1.51
CA GLN A 189 -13.54 -9.89 2.96
C GLN A 189 -13.48 -11.39 3.23
N PRO A 190 -12.77 -11.85 4.29
CA PRO A 190 -12.68 -13.27 4.61
C PRO A 190 -14.06 -13.95 4.71
N GLU A 191 -15.06 -13.25 5.25
CA GLU A 191 -16.42 -13.76 5.42
C GLU A 191 -17.20 -13.92 4.11
N LYS A 192 -16.74 -13.25 3.04
CA LYS A 192 -17.36 -13.28 1.70
C LYS A 192 -16.57 -14.13 0.70
N TYR A 193 -15.48 -14.74 1.13
CA TYR A 193 -14.70 -15.61 0.26
C TYR A 193 -15.51 -16.86 -0.12
N ILE A 194 -15.47 -17.23 -1.39
CA ILE A 194 -16.11 -18.44 -1.91
C ILE A 194 -14.99 -19.36 -2.36
N GLU A 195 -14.88 -20.52 -1.73
CA GLU A 195 -13.86 -21.52 -2.05
C GLU A 195 -14.10 -22.11 -3.44
N VAL A 196 -13.02 -22.26 -4.21
CA VAL A 196 -13.00 -22.93 -5.50
C VAL A 196 -12.64 -24.40 -5.27
N GLU A 197 -13.64 -25.29 -5.34
CA GLU A 197 -13.51 -26.72 -4.99
C GLU A 197 -12.30 -27.44 -5.63
N ASP A 198 -11.94 -27.12 -6.88
CA ASP A 198 -10.86 -27.80 -7.62
C ASP A 198 -9.45 -27.24 -7.35
N LYS A 199 -9.34 -26.02 -6.81
CA LYS A 199 -8.06 -25.28 -6.74
C LYS A 199 -7.72 -24.81 -5.33
N ASP A 200 -8.71 -24.71 -4.46
CA ASP A 200 -8.53 -24.28 -3.09
C ASP A 200 -8.45 -25.48 -2.16
N THR A 201 -7.53 -25.42 -1.20
CA THR A 201 -7.40 -26.47 -0.19
C THR A 201 -8.27 -26.11 1.01
N PRO A 202 -9.20 -26.99 1.44
CA PRO A 202 -10.12 -26.66 2.52
C PRO A 202 -9.40 -26.53 3.87
N PRO A 203 -9.91 -25.71 4.80
CA PRO A 203 -9.21 -25.38 6.06
C PRO A 203 -8.86 -26.58 6.93
N ASN A 204 -9.69 -27.63 6.90
CA ASN A 204 -9.47 -28.86 7.66
C ASN A 204 -8.20 -29.61 7.23
N LEU A 205 -7.89 -29.65 5.94
CA LEU A 205 -6.68 -30.28 5.40
C LEU A 205 -5.44 -29.41 5.62
N VAL A 206 -5.58 -28.08 5.49
CA VAL A 206 -4.46 -27.15 5.69
C VAL A 206 -4.00 -27.11 7.14
N LEU A 207 -4.93 -27.16 8.09
CA LEU A 207 -4.64 -27.12 9.53
C LEU A 207 -4.25 -28.49 10.10
N GLU A 208 -4.29 -29.55 9.29
CA GLU A 208 -3.87 -30.88 9.70
C GLU A 208 -2.37 -30.89 10.03
N ARG A 209 -2.04 -31.25 11.28
CA ARG A 209 -0.65 -31.32 11.72
C ARG A 209 -0.02 -32.64 11.25
N THR A 210 0.59 -32.60 10.08
CA THR A 210 1.28 -33.76 9.47
C THR A 210 2.77 -33.83 9.81
N TYR A 211 3.39 -32.70 10.19
CA TYR A 211 4.83 -32.66 10.49
C TYR A 211 5.18 -33.39 11.80
N VAL A 212 6.10 -34.37 11.68
CA VAL A 212 6.73 -35.08 12.79
C VAL A 212 8.21 -34.74 12.82
N PRO A 213 8.74 -34.16 13.91
CA PRO A 213 10.15 -33.78 13.96
C PRO A 213 11.05 -35.03 13.98
N LYS A 214 11.99 -35.11 13.02
CA LYS A 214 12.97 -36.19 12.87
C LYS A 214 14.38 -35.61 12.75
N LEU A 215 15.39 -36.39 13.14
CA LEU A 215 16.81 -36.06 12.93
C LEU A 215 17.29 -36.54 11.54
N ALA A 216 16.58 -36.13 10.50
CA ALA A 216 16.86 -36.44 9.10
C ALA A 216 16.61 -35.19 8.24
N SER A 217 17.27 -35.10 7.08
CA SER A 217 16.92 -34.08 6.09
C SER A 217 15.62 -34.48 5.35
N PHE A 218 15.02 -33.52 4.64
CA PHE A 218 13.86 -33.78 3.80
C PHE A 218 14.21 -34.81 2.71
N GLU A 219 15.40 -34.69 2.11
CA GLU A 219 15.90 -35.60 1.09
C GLU A 219 16.08 -37.02 1.64
N ASP A 220 16.65 -37.15 2.84
CA ASP A 220 16.83 -38.45 3.49
C ASP A 220 15.47 -39.11 3.76
N GLU A 221 14.50 -38.38 4.32
CA GLU A 221 13.17 -38.89 4.63
C GLU A 221 12.42 -39.38 3.38
N ILE A 222 12.40 -38.58 2.31
CA ILE A 222 11.79 -38.97 1.04
C ILE A 222 12.52 -40.14 0.40
N SER A 223 13.86 -40.19 0.49
CA SER A 223 14.62 -41.31 -0.04
C SER A 223 14.29 -42.62 0.67
N GLU A 224 14.11 -42.57 1.98
CA GLU A 224 13.76 -43.71 2.83
C GLU A 224 12.32 -44.18 2.57
N GLU A 225 11.37 -43.24 2.47
CA GLU A 225 9.95 -43.50 2.20
C GLU A 225 9.72 -44.08 0.79
N MET A 226 10.36 -43.49 -0.22
CA MET A 226 10.24 -43.94 -1.61
C MET A 226 11.14 -45.15 -1.93
N GLY A 227 11.93 -45.61 -0.96
CA GLY A 227 12.86 -46.73 -1.13
C GLY A 227 14.01 -46.45 -2.11
N ILE A 228 14.34 -45.18 -2.33
CA ILE A 228 15.40 -44.73 -3.23
C ILE A 228 16.74 -44.97 -2.52
N LYS A 229 17.57 -45.82 -3.11
CA LYS A 229 18.93 -46.09 -2.61
C LYS A 229 19.95 -45.61 -3.63
N ASP A 230 20.80 -44.66 -3.25
CA ASP A 230 21.99 -44.33 -4.03
C ASP A 230 23.18 -45.18 -3.54
N PRO A 231 23.68 -46.14 -4.33
CA PRO A 231 24.83 -46.95 -3.94
C PRO A 231 26.17 -46.21 -4.05
N ARG A 232 26.19 -45.00 -4.62
CA ARG A 232 27.42 -44.26 -4.88
C ARG A 232 27.86 -43.47 -3.64
N PRO A 233 29.12 -43.58 -3.19
CA PRO A 233 29.62 -42.74 -2.13
C PRO A 233 29.86 -41.31 -2.63
N LEU A 234 29.62 -40.32 -1.75
CA LEU A 234 29.98 -38.93 -2.00
C LEU A 234 31.50 -38.81 -2.17
N LYS A 235 31.93 -38.23 -3.30
CA LYS A 235 33.34 -37.94 -3.55
C LYS A 235 33.73 -36.64 -2.83
N PRO A 236 34.93 -36.55 -2.24
CA PRO A 236 35.37 -35.33 -1.58
C PRO A 236 35.50 -34.18 -2.57
N THR A 237 35.04 -33.00 -2.17
CA THR A 237 35.14 -31.75 -2.92
C THR A 237 35.87 -30.70 -2.10
N TYR A 238 36.59 -29.80 -2.79
CA TYR A 238 37.24 -28.66 -2.16
C TYR A 238 36.30 -27.46 -2.21
N TRP A 239 36.24 -26.71 -1.10
CA TRP A 239 35.53 -25.46 -0.99
C TRP A 239 36.57 -24.38 -0.68
N TYR A 240 36.67 -23.36 -1.55
CA TYR A 240 37.63 -22.26 -1.45
C TYR A 240 36.95 -20.92 -1.75
#